data_AF-A0A3M7P1R0-F1
#
_entry.id   AF-A0A3M7P1R0-F1
#
_cell.length_a   1.000
_cell.length_b   1.000
_cell.length_c   1.000
_cell.angle_alpha   90.00
_cell.angle_beta   90.00
_cell.angle_gamma   90.00
#
_symmetry.space_group_name_H-M   'P 1'
#
loop_
_entity.id
_entity.type
_entity.pdbx_description
1 polymer ?
#
loop_
_entity_poly.entity_id
_entity_poly.type
_entity_poly.pdbx_seq_one_letter_code
_entity_poly.pdbx_strand_id
1 'polypeptide(L)'
;MENKMSIFLYFFVCCSFILVECQSSPCDSSPCLNDAVCIAQFNSTFVCSCMPNYTGRFCETAIDRPCLSSPCQNGGLCASAGDSFNCICLPGYSGLYCENSKYCNQTTCLNGGLCLESNETSISCWCINGYYGDTY
;
A
#
# COMPACT_ATOMS: atom_id res chain seq x y z
N MET A 1 -4.43 13.28 52.46
CA MET A 1 -4.78 12.30 51.41
C MET A 1 -4.33 12.94 50.10
N GLU A 2 -3.22 12.62 49.44
CA GLU A 2 -2.31 11.47 49.49
C GLU A 2 -0.84 11.91 49.56
N ASN A 3 -0.01 11.03 50.10
CA ASN A 3 1.26 11.30 50.75
C ASN A 3 2.46 11.45 49.79
N LYS A 4 3.29 12.46 50.03
CA LYS A 4 4.68 12.62 49.54
C LYS A 4 5.67 11.56 50.08
N MET A 5 5.19 10.34 50.33
CA MET A 5 5.94 9.29 51.05
C MET A 5 6.10 8.00 50.25
N SER A 6 5.96 8.06 48.92
CA SER A 6 6.08 6.89 48.02
C SER A 6 7.23 6.97 46.99
N ILE A 7 8.07 8.01 47.06
CA ILE A 7 9.26 8.16 46.18
C ILE A 7 10.52 7.60 46.86
N PHE A 8 10.60 7.66 48.19
CA PHE A 8 11.77 7.20 48.96
C PHE A 8 11.87 5.67 49.09
N LEU A 9 10.76 4.93 48.93
CA LEU A 9 10.73 3.46 49.02
C LEU A 9 11.00 2.76 47.69
N TYR A 10 10.69 3.39 46.54
CA TYR A 10 11.04 2.86 45.21
C TYR A 10 12.55 2.86 44.95
N PHE A 11 13.31 3.72 45.65
CA PHE A 11 14.77 3.80 45.55
C PHE A 11 15.50 2.62 46.21
N PHE A 12 14.88 1.90 47.15
CA PHE A 12 15.55 0.86 47.93
C PHE A 12 15.44 -0.56 47.34
N VAL A 13 14.61 -0.79 46.31
CA VAL A 13 14.27 -2.16 45.83
C VAL A 13 14.70 -2.42 44.37
N CYS A 14 15.65 -1.64 43.81
CA CYS A 14 16.28 -1.99 42.53
C CYS A 14 17.64 -2.71 42.67
N CYS A 15 17.83 -3.37 43.83
CA CYS A 15 18.87 -4.34 44.16
C CYS A 15 20.30 -3.79 44.35
N SER A 16 20.87 -4.14 45.49
CA SER A 16 22.09 -3.61 46.06
C SER A 16 23.34 -4.15 45.35
N PHE A 17 24.27 -3.24 45.03
CA PHE A 17 25.66 -3.49 44.57
C PHE A 17 25.86 -3.99 43.13
N ILE A 18 25.63 -3.10 42.16
CA ILE A 18 26.56 -2.65 41.10
C ILE A 18 25.70 -1.87 40.10
N LEU A 19 26.19 -0.71 39.68
CA LEU A 19 25.57 0.30 38.80
C LEU A 19 24.92 -0.32 37.53
N VAL A 20 23.67 -0.78 37.62
CA VAL A 20 22.83 -0.98 36.44
C VAL A 20 21.91 0.23 36.39
N GLU A 21 22.43 1.31 35.84
CA GLU A 21 21.56 2.36 35.33
C GLU A 21 20.67 1.70 34.28
N CYS A 22 19.35 1.69 34.49
CA CYS A 22 18.41 1.28 33.46
C CYS A 22 18.47 2.37 32.39
N GLN A 23 19.48 2.28 31.53
CA GLN A 23 19.71 3.25 30.46
C GLN A 23 18.50 3.17 29.53
N SER A 24 17.74 4.26 29.49
CA SER A 24 16.58 4.38 28.61
C SER A 24 17.01 4.11 27.18
N SER A 25 16.38 3.15 26.52
CA SER A 25 16.66 2.88 25.13
C SER A 25 16.07 4.02 24.28
N PRO A 26 16.80 4.51 23.28
CA PRO A 26 16.23 5.47 22.32
C PRO A 26 15.05 4.89 21.52
N CYS A 27 14.82 3.57 21.59
CA CYS A 27 13.66 2.91 20.99
C CYS A 27 12.43 2.82 21.92
N ASP A 28 12.55 3.16 23.21
CA ASP A 28 11.43 3.03 24.17
C ASP A 28 10.24 3.92 23.81
N SER A 29 10.50 5.04 23.13
CA SER A 29 9.44 5.94 22.62
C SER A 29 8.82 5.47 21.31
N SER A 30 9.21 4.31 20.78
CA SER A 30 8.78 3.78 19.48
C SER A 30 8.85 4.84 18.35
N PRO A 31 10.04 5.40 18.08
CA PRO A 31 10.19 6.53 17.17
C PRO A 31 10.02 6.19 15.69
N CYS A 32 10.07 4.90 15.31
CA CYS A 32 9.95 4.45 13.92
C CYS A 32 8.47 4.21 13.56
N LEU A 33 8.03 4.73 12.42
CA LEU A 33 6.65 4.65 11.93
C LEU A 33 6.45 3.47 10.97
N ASN A 34 5.20 3.20 10.60
CA ASN A 34 4.82 2.21 9.57
C ASN A 34 5.42 0.82 9.80
N ASP A 35 5.28 0.32 11.04
CA ASP A 35 5.74 -1.00 11.48
C ASP A 35 7.26 -1.25 11.30
N ALA A 36 8.05 -0.18 11.16
CA ALA A 36 9.49 -0.26 11.02
C ALA A 36 10.18 -0.72 12.33
N VAL A 37 11.31 -1.41 12.18
CA VAL A 37 12.08 -1.92 13.31
C VAL A 37 13.04 -0.84 13.82
N CYS A 38 12.91 -0.48 15.11
CA CYS A 38 13.86 0.40 15.77
C CYS A 38 15.10 -0.36 16.23
N ILE A 39 16.27 0.12 15.83
CA ILE A 39 17.56 -0.45 16.19
C ILE A 39 18.33 0.58 17.01
N ALA A 40 18.47 0.32 18.31
CA ALA A 40 19.27 1.15 19.19
C ALA A 40 20.76 1.09 18.79
N GLN A 41 21.42 2.23 18.88
CA GLN A 41 22.82 2.44 18.53
C GLN A 41 23.58 3.02 19.74
N PHE A 42 24.90 3.15 19.62
CA PHE A 42 25.73 3.78 20.65
C PHE A 42 25.33 5.25 20.90
N ASN A 43 25.68 5.77 22.09
CA ASN A 43 25.43 7.16 22.50
C ASN A 43 23.94 7.57 22.50
N SER A 44 23.04 6.68 22.87
CA SER A 44 21.59 6.95 22.94
C SER A 44 21.00 7.40 21.59
N THR A 45 21.55 6.89 20.48
CA THR A 45 21.03 7.13 19.12
C THR A 45 20.31 5.89 18.60
N PHE A 46 19.58 6.02 17.50
CA PHE A 46 18.87 4.91 16.89
C PHE A 46 18.81 5.05 15.36
N VAL A 47 18.55 3.93 14.70
CA VAL A 47 18.24 3.86 13.26
C VAL A 47 16.94 3.07 13.08
N CYS A 48 16.08 3.54 12.19
CA CYS A 48 14.89 2.80 11.78
C CYS A 48 15.22 1.94 10.55
N SER A 49 14.96 0.64 10.65
CA SER A 49 14.94 -0.26 9.50
C SER A 49 13.53 -0.28 8.92
N CYS A 50 13.34 0.44 7.81
CA CYS A 50 12.03 0.63 7.20
C CYS A 50 11.49 -0.65 6.57
N MET A 51 10.18 -0.86 6.70
CA MET A 51 9.45 -1.85 5.94
C MET A 51 9.55 -1.56 4.43
N PRO A 52 9.34 -2.57 3.57
CA PRO A 52 9.25 -2.36 2.13
C PRO A 52 8.26 -1.23 1.82
N ASN A 53 8.67 -0.35 0.91
CA ASN A 53 7.89 0.82 0.48
C ASN A 53 7.80 1.97 1.48
N TYR A 54 8.68 2.04 2.47
CA TYR A 54 8.85 3.23 3.31
C TYR A 54 10.30 3.72 3.32
N THR A 55 10.46 5.02 3.51
CA THR A 55 11.74 5.72 3.58
C THR A 55 11.65 6.91 4.54
N GLY A 56 12.75 7.62 4.74
CA GLY A 56 12.87 8.70 5.71
C GLY A 56 13.58 8.25 6.99
N ARG A 57 13.86 9.21 7.87
CA ARG A 57 14.63 8.94 9.10
C ARG A 57 13.84 8.09 10.09
N PHE A 58 12.53 8.28 10.12
CA PHE A 58 11.58 7.59 10.97
C PHE A 58 10.69 6.65 10.15
N CYS A 59 11.03 6.37 8.89
CA CYS A 59 10.22 5.61 7.95
C CYS A 59 8.82 6.23 7.72
N GLU A 60 8.73 7.56 7.82
CA GLU A 60 7.51 8.35 7.74
C GLU A 60 6.97 8.51 6.31
N THR A 61 7.84 8.33 5.30
CA THR A 61 7.51 8.60 3.91
C THR A 61 7.23 7.29 3.18
N ALA A 62 6.03 7.13 2.65
CA ALA A 62 5.75 6.05 1.72
C ALA A 62 6.54 6.27 0.41
N ILE A 63 7.24 5.24 -0.05
CA ILE A 63 7.85 5.23 -1.38
C ILE A 63 6.71 5.06 -2.38
N ASP A 64 6.48 6.10 -3.18
CA ASP A 64 5.58 5.98 -4.31
C ASP A 64 6.23 5.05 -5.35
N ARG A 65 5.70 3.83 -5.45
CA ARG A 65 6.01 2.92 -6.56
C ARG A 65 4.75 2.83 -7.41
N PRO A 66 4.69 3.58 -8.51
CA PRO A 66 3.46 3.77 -9.29
C PRO A 66 2.82 2.47 -9.79
N CYS A 67 3.58 1.38 -9.91
CA CYS A 67 3.07 0.08 -10.37
C CYS A 67 2.64 -0.88 -9.24
N LEU A 68 2.90 -0.59 -7.96
CA LEU A 68 2.51 -1.49 -6.87
C LEU A 68 0.99 -1.60 -6.71
N SER A 69 0.27 -0.53 -7.01
CA SER A 69 -1.19 -0.51 -7.00
C SER A 69 -1.82 -1.25 -8.17
N SER A 70 -1.02 -1.81 -9.08
CA SER A 70 -1.47 -2.45 -10.32
C SER A 70 -2.47 -1.58 -11.09
N PRO A 71 -2.08 -0.36 -11.49
CA PRO A 71 -3.01 0.64 -12.05
C PRO A 71 -3.56 0.25 -13.44
N CYS A 72 -2.86 -0.60 -14.18
CA CYS A 72 -3.24 -0.99 -15.54
C CYS A 72 -4.32 -2.07 -15.51
N GLN A 73 -5.47 -1.77 -16.11
CA GLN A 73 -6.62 -2.66 -16.28
C GLN A 73 -6.42 -3.58 -17.49
N ASN A 74 -7.34 -4.54 -17.65
CA ASN A 74 -7.45 -5.40 -18.83
C ASN A 74 -6.13 -6.11 -19.23
N GLY A 75 -5.35 -6.52 -18.23
CA GLY A 75 -4.08 -7.23 -18.44
C GLY A 75 -2.93 -6.37 -18.98
N GLY A 76 -3.06 -5.04 -18.95
CA GLY A 76 -1.98 -4.13 -19.35
C GLY A 76 -0.73 -4.27 -18.47
N LEU A 77 0.45 -4.13 -19.08
CA LEU A 77 1.73 -4.18 -18.37
C LEU A 77 2.07 -2.80 -17.80
N CYS A 78 2.24 -2.71 -16.48
CA CYS A 78 2.70 -1.48 -15.85
C CYS A 78 4.23 -1.33 -15.93
N ALA A 79 4.68 -0.21 -16.48
CA ALA A 79 6.09 0.19 -16.47
C ALA A 79 6.27 1.44 -15.60
N SER A 80 7.16 1.37 -14.60
CA SER A 80 7.49 2.55 -13.79
C SER A 80 8.30 3.55 -14.62
N ALA A 81 7.94 4.83 -14.53
CA ALA A 81 8.52 5.94 -15.25
C ALA A 81 8.85 7.09 -14.28
N GLY A 82 9.94 6.93 -13.51
CA GLY A 82 10.28 7.86 -12.42
C GLY A 82 9.23 7.80 -11.31
N ASP A 83 8.68 8.96 -10.94
CA ASP A 83 7.59 9.12 -9.97
C ASP A 83 6.19 8.84 -10.60
N SER A 84 6.15 8.33 -11.83
CA SER A 84 4.93 8.04 -12.60
C SER A 84 4.90 6.58 -13.08
N PHE A 85 3.76 6.14 -13.64
CA PHE A 85 3.64 4.88 -14.37
C PHE A 85 3.23 5.14 -15.83
N ASN A 86 3.52 4.16 -16.68
CA ASN A 86 2.96 4.05 -18.01
C ASN A 86 2.39 2.65 -18.21
N CYS A 87 1.15 2.57 -18.69
CA CYS A 87 0.52 1.30 -19.02
C CYS A 87 0.76 0.95 -20.49
N ILE A 88 1.34 -0.23 -20.73
CA ILE A 88 1.45 -0.82 -22.05
C ILE A 88 0.22 -1.72 -22.25
N CYS A 89 -0.73 -1.23 -23.04
CA CYS A 89 -2.00 -1.93 -23.27
C CYS A 89 -1.84 -3.10 -24.24
N LEU A 90 -2.58 -4.17 -23.98
CA LEU A 90 -2.74 -5.27 -24.92
C LEU A 90 -3.51 -4.81 -26.17
N PRO A 91 -3.37 -5.52 -27.31
CA PRO A 91 -4.16 -5.23 -28.51
C PRO A 91 -5.66 -5.15 -28.20
N GLY A 92 -6.31 -4.10 -28.71
CA GLY A 92 -7.74 -3.87 -28.47
C GLY A 92 -8.06 -3.00 -27.25
N TYR A 93 -7.08 -2.65 -26.42
CA TYR A 93 -7.27 -1.74 -25.28
C TYR A 93 -6.52 -0.42 -25.46
N SER A 94 -7.03 0.62 -24.80
CA SER A 94 -6.46 1.98 -24.82
C SER A 94 -6.85 2.77 -23.58
N GLY A 95 -6.30 3.99 -23.44
CA GLY A 95 -6.48 4.83 -22.25
C GLY A 95 -5.25 4.81 -21.35
N LEU A 96 -5.24 5.70 -20.36
CA LEU A 96 -4.11 5.84 -19.43
C LEU A 96 -3.92 4.58 -18.58
N TYR A 97 -5.01 3.91 -18.25
CA TYR A 97 -5.07 2.71 -17.45
C TYR A 97 -5.47 1.48 -18.28
N CYS A 98 -5.45 1.56 -19.61
CA CYS A 98 -5.97 0.51 -20.51
C CYS A 98 -7.45 0.17 -20.26
N GLU A 99 -8.24 1.14 -19.78
CA GLU A 99 -9.64 0.99 -19.38
C GLU A 99 -10.61 0.93 -20.56
N ASN A 100 -10.21 1.42 -21.74
CA ASN A 100 -11.09 1.50 -22.90
C ASN A 100 -10.88 0.29 -23.80
N SER A 101 -11.92 -0.54 -23.93
CA SER A 101 -11.96 -1.61 -24.93
C SER A 101 -12.45 -1.09 -26.29
N LYS A 102 -11.76 -1.50 -27.36
CA LYS A 102 -12.22 -1.33 -28.74
C LYS A 102 -13.43 -2.21 -29.04
N TYR A 103 -13.51 -3.37 -28.40
CA TYR A 103 -14.53 -4.38 -28.66
C TYR A 103 -15.80 -4.08 -27.87
N CYS A 104 -15.67 -3.87 -26.56
CA CYS A 104 -16.76 -3.51 -25.67
C CYS A 104 -16.78 -2.00 -25.38
N ASN A 105 -17.43 -1.24 -26.26
CA ASN A 105 -17.73 0.16 -26.03
C ASN A 105 -19.19 0.32 -25.54
N GLN A 106 -19.56 1.54 -25.14
CA GLN A 106 -20.90 1.83 -24.59
C GLN A 106 -22.06 1.54 -25.56
N THR A 107 -21.78 1.43 -26.85
CA THR A 107 -22.76 1.16 -27.90
C THR A 107 -22.67 -0.26 -28.47
N THR A 108 -21.76 -1.10 -27.96
CA THR A 108 -21.56 -2.48 -28.46
C THR A 108 -22.67 -3.42 -28.06
N CYS A 109 -23.39 -3.18 -26.96
CA CYS A 109 -24.56 -3.96 -26.59
C CYS A 109 -25.72 -3.01 -26.30
N LEU A 110 -26.73 -3.01 -27.17
CA LEU A 110 -27.91 -2.15 -27.01
C LEU A 110 -28.62 -2.37 -25.67
N ASN A 111 -29.38 -1.36 -25.26
CA ASN A 111 -30.25 -1.39 -24.08
C ASN A 111 -29.53 -1.71 -22.76
N GLY A 112 -28.23 -1.41 -22.69
CA GLY A 112 -27.42 -1.63 -21.48
C GLY A 112 -27.09 -3.11 -21.23
N GLY A 113 -27.07 -3.94 -22.28
CA GLY A 113 -26.58 -5.31 -22.17
C GLY A 113 -25.13 -5.37 -21.69
N LEU A 114 -24.78 -6.41 -20.94
CA LEU A 114 -23.40 -6.64 -20.50
C LEU A 114 -22.58 -7.16 -21.67
N CYS A 115 -21.56 -6.41 -22.07
CA CYS A 115 -20.59 -6.84 -23.09
C CYS A 115 -19.49 -7.68 -22.45
N LEU A 116 -19.29 -8.89 -22.95
CA LEU A 116 -18.23 -9.80 -22.54
C LEU A 116 -17.32 -10.13 -23.72
N GLU A 117 -16.03 -9.90 -23.54
CA GLU A 117 -15.01 -10.32 -24.49
C GLU A 117 -14.72 -11.81 -24.30
N SER A 118 -15.00 -12.60 -25.33
CA SER A 118 -14.75 -14.05 -25.32
C SER A 118 -13.37 -14.39 -25.90
N ASN A 119 -12.85 -13.55 -26.81
CA ASN A 119 -11.49 -13.58 -27.40
C ASN A 119 -11.25 -12.32 -28.27
N GLU A 120 -10.10 -12.19 -28.95
CA GLU A 120 -9.74 -11.00 -29.78
C GLU A 120 -10.69 -10.70 -30.97
N THR A 121 -11.66 -11.58 -31.25
CA THR A 121 -12.61 -11.43 -32.37
C THR A 121 -14.07 -11.74 -32.03
N SER A 122 -14.37 -12.24 -30.82
CA SER A 122 -15.70 -12.70 -30.41
C SER A 122 -16.16 -11.92 -29.18
N ILE A 123 -17.28 -11.23 -29.37
CA ILE A 123 -17.98 -10.44 -28.37
C ILE A 123 -19.31 -11.15 -28.08
N SER A 124 -19.69 -11.21 -26.80
CA SER A 124 -20.98 -11.73 -26.36
C SER A 124 -21.74 -10.65 -25.61
N CYS A 125 -22.98 -10.38 -26.02
CA CYS A 125 -23.88 -9.46 -25.31
C CYS A 125 -24.86 -10.26 -24.45
N TRP A 126 -24.86 -10.00 -23.15
CA TRP A 126 -25.81 -10.60 -22.22
C TRP A 126 -26.94 -9.62 -21.94
N CYS A 127 -28.14 -9.98 -22.40
CA CYS A 127 -29.32 -9.15 -22.25
C CYS A 127 -29.77 -9.06 -20.79
N ILE A 128 -30.19 -7.86 -20.38
CA ILE A 128 -30.95 -7.68 -19.14
C ILE A 128 -32.39 -8.22 -19.32
N ASN A 129 -33.10 -8.45 -18.20
CA ASN A 129 -34.46 -8.99 -18.22
C ASN A 129 -35.38 -8.22 -19.18
N GLY A 130 -36.06 -8.93 -20.08
CA GLY A 130 -37.00 -8.36 -21.06
C GLY A 130 -36.42 -8.11 -22.46
N TYR A 131 -35.11 -8.32 -22.65
CA TYR A 131 -34.45 -8.22 -23.96
C TYR A 131 -33.92 -9.59 -24.42
N TYR A 132 -33.82 -9.79 -25.74
CA TYR A 132 -33.39 -11.04 -26.35
C TYR A 132 -32.71 -10.79 -27.71
N GLY A 133 -31.86 -11.73 -28.12
CA GLY A 133 -31.12 -11.69 -29.39
C GLY A 133 -29.63 -11.38 -29.23
N ASP A 134 -28.90 -11.47 -30.35
CA ASP A 134 -27.44 -11.38 -30.37
C ASP A 134 -26.90 -9.97 -30.74
N THR A 135 -27.79 -9.01 -31.00
CA THR A 135 -27.42 -7.76 -31.67
C THR A 135 -26.79 -6.73 -30.73
N TYR A 136 -25.65 -6.27 -31.22
CA TYR A 136 -24.78 -5.19 -30.80
C TYR A 136 -25.46 -3.83 -30.74
#